data_AF-A0A496U0W9-F1
#
_entry.id   AF-A0A496U0W9-F1
#
_cell.length_a   1.000
_cell.length_b   1.000
_cell.length_c   1.000
_cell.angle_alpha   90.00
_cell.angle_beta   90.00
_cell.angle_gamma   90.00
#
_symmetry.space_group_name_H-M   'P 1'
#
loop_
_entity.id
_entity.type
_entity.pdbx_description
1 polymer ?
#
loop_
_entity_poly.entity_id
_entity_poly.type
_entity_poly.pdbx_seq_one_letter_code
_entity_poly.pdbx_strand_id
1 'polypeptide(L)' 'RFGEPEELIGAVIWLASEKASSFVTGALVRVDGGFSAMTI' A
#
# COMPACT_ATOMS: atom_id res chain seq x y z
N ARG A 1 11.19 -10.64 -2.39
CA ARG A 1 11.19 -10.91 -3.85
C ARG A 1 10.85 -9.62 -4.58
N PHE A 2 11.05 -9.55 -5.90
CA PHE A 2 10.43 -8.48 -6.67
C PHE A 2 8.90 -8.67 -6.65
N GLY A 3 8.21 -7.54 -6.56
CA GLY A 3 6.76 -7.49 -6.60
C GLY A 3 6.27 -7.54 -8.05
N GLU A 4 5.07 -8.06 -8.23
CA GLU A 4 4.35 -7.97 -9.49
C GLU A 4 3.35 -6.79 -9.45
N PRO A 5 3.05 -6.14 -10.59
CA PRO A 5 2.15 -4.98 -10.63
C PRO A 5 0.78 -5.23 -10.00
N GLU A 6 0.26 -6.45 -10.10
CA GLU A 6 -1.06 -6.86 -9.59
C GLU A 6 -1.17 -6.73 -8.07
N GLU A 7 -0.05 -6.77 -7.36
CA GLU A 7 -0.01 -6.67 -5.91
C GLU A 7 -0.37 -5.25 -5.41
N LEU A 8 -0.29 -4.24 -6.28
CA LEU A 8 -0.72 -2.87 -5.97
C LEU A 8 -2.24 -2.72 -5.95
N ILE A 9 -2.97 -3.60 -6.67
CA ILE A 9 -4.42 -3.45 -6.90
C ILE A 9 -5.19 -3.39 -5.58
N GLY A 10 -4.85 -4.26 -4.62
CA GLY A 10 -5.53 -4.28 -3.31
C GLY A 10 -5.38 -2.97 -2.55
N ALA A 11 -4.16 -2.40 -2.53
CA ALA A 11 -3.91 -1.12 -1.88
C ALA A 11 -4.64 0.04 -2.58
N VAL A 12 -4.68 0.04 -3.92
CA VAL A 12 -5.42 1.04 -4.70
C VAL A 12 -6.92 0.95 -4.44
N ILE A 13 -7.50 -0.26 -4.42
CA ILE A 13 -8.92 -0.46 -4.10
C ILE A 13 -9.23 0.03 -2.67
N TRP A 14 -8.36 -0.27 -1.72
CA TRP A 14 -8.52 0.20 -0.34
C TRP A 14 -8.47 1.73 -0.25
N LEU A 15 -7.50 2.38 -0.93
CA LEU A 15 -7.39 3.84 -1.01
C LEU A 15 -8.58 4.49 -1.71
N ALA A 16 -9.15 3.83 -2.73
CA ALA A 16 -10.32 4.32 -3.44
C ALA A 16 -11.65 4.08 -2.70
N SER A 17 -11.65 3.23 -1.67
CA SER A 17 -12.85 2.86 -0.93
C SER A 17 -13.12 3.82 0.23
N GLU A 18 -14.15 4.66 0.09
CA GLU A 18 -14.59 5.54 1.19
C GLU A 18 -14.89 4.75 2.48
N LYS A 19 -15.52 3.57 2.36
CA LYS A 19 -15.86 2.75 3.53
C LYS A 19 -14.61 2.19 4.23
N ALA A 20 -13.55 1.87 3.49
CA ALA A 20 -12.36 1.21 4.03
C ALA A 20 -11.27 2.18 4.48
N SER A 21 -11.23 3.40 3.94
CA SER A 21 -10.14 4.36 4.18
C SER A 21 -10.61 5.81 4.40
N SER A 22 -11.90 6.07 4.67
CA SER A 22 -12.45 7.44 4.87
C SER A 22 -11.73 8.33 5.88
N PHE A 23 -11.01 7.77 6.84
CA PHE A 23 -10.24 8.54 7.84
C PHE A 23 -8.73 8.51 7.60
N VAL A 24 -8.27 7.91 6.51
CA VAL A 24 -6.85 7.87 6.15
C VAL A 24 -6.54 8.96 5.15
N THR A 25 -5.74 9.94 5.57
CA THR A 25 -5.27 11.03 4.72
C THR A 25 -3.82 11.38 5.06
N GLY A 26 -3.07 11.91 4.08
CA GLY A 26 -1.67 12.30 4.25
C GLY A 26 -0.68 11.15 4.52
N ALA A 27 -1.13 9.90 4.47
CA ALA A 27 -0.30 8.73 4.75
C ALA A 27 0.40 8.22 3.48
N LEU A 28 1.64 7.75 3.64
CA LEU A 28 2.38 7.00 2.61
C LEU A 28 2.23 5.50 2.88
N VAL A 29 1.44 4.82 2.05
CA VAL A 29 1.24 3.37 2.15
C VAL A 29 2.24 2.65 1.25
N ARG A 30 3.18 1.91 1.85
CA ARG A 30 4.23 1.18 1.13
C ARG A 30 3.74 -0.23 0.81
N VAL A 31 3.88 -0.62 -0.47
CA VAL A 31 3.61 -1.97 -0.96
C VAL A 31 4.88 -2.45 -1.65
N ASP A 32 5.86 -2.87 -0.85
CA ASP A 32 7.22 -3.16 -1.33
C ASP A 32 7.78 -4.47 -0.76
N GLY A 33 6.92 -5.33 -0.20
CA GLY A 33 7.33 -6.59 0.42
C GLY A 33 8.21 -6.42 1.66
N GLY A 34 8.19 -5.25 2.31
CA GLY A 34 8.98 -4.96 3.51
C GLY A 34 10.38 -4.45 3.22
N PHE A 35 10.69 -4.12 1.97
CA PHE A 35 12.00 -3.60 1.59
C PHE A 35 12.38 -2.33 2.36
N SER A 36 11.44 -1.38 2.51
CA SER A 36 11.68 -0.15 3.27
C SER A 36 11.75 -0.35 4.79
N ALA A 37 11.42 -1.54 5.31
CA ALA A 37 11.43 -1.84 6.74
C ALA A 37 12.75 -2.45 7.22
N MET A 38 13.69 -2.71 6.31
CA MET A 38 15.03 -3.20 6.65
C MET A 38 15.95 -2.02 6.97
N THR A 39 16.77 -2.17 8.02
CA THR A 39 17.91 -1.28 8.23
C THR A 39 19.07 -1.83 7.41
N ILE A 40 19.63 -1.01 6.52
CA ILE A 40 20.89 -1.29 5.82
C ILE A 40 22.08 -1.07 6.73
#